data_AF-A0A968JM65-F1
#
_entry.id   AF-A0A968JM65-F1
#
_cell.length_a   1.000
_cell.length_b   1.000
_cell.length_c   1.000
_cell.angle_alpha   90.00
_cell.angle_beta   90.00
_cell.angle_gamma   90.00
#
_symmetry.space_group_name_H-M   'P 1'
#
loop_
_entity.id
_entity.type
_entity.pdbx_description
1 polymer ?
#
loop_
_entity_poly.entity_id
_entity_poly.type
_entity_poly.pdbx_seq_one_letter_code
_entity_poly.pdbx_strand_id
1 'polypeptide(L)'
;MFSCDQCLSGRHHTCRRLTFLGCPDQASGSLAEYIVIPETSCIKLPQHVSFDEATISEPLSIGLYAVKRAFPEKGMKTAILGYGPIGMSVHLSLNSEGITDSLVTDKIDNRLDKAAELGADVVLIEDEKKALDSL
;
A
#
# COMPACT_ATOMS: atom_id res chain seq x y z
N MET A 1 28.30 3.61 -1.26
CA MET A 1 26.87 3.46 -0.90
C MET A 1 26.20 2.62 -1.98
N PHE A 2 25.15 1.84 -1.66
CA PHE A 2 24.56 0.78 -2.52
C PHE A 2 25.52 -0.32 -3.01
N SER A 3 26.36 -0.85 -2.11
CA SER A 3 27.40 -1.82 -2.48
C SER A 3 27.20 -3.26 -1.96
N CYS A 4 26.08 -3.55 -1.26
CA CYS A 4 25.82 -4.92 -0.79
C CYS A 4 25.16 -5.78 -1.89
N ASP A 5 25.15 -7.10 -1.70
CA ASP A 5 24.52 -8.09 -2.58
C ASP A 5 23.09 -7.70 -2.99
N GLN A 6 22.28 -7.28 -2.02
CA GLN A 6 20.89 -6.88 -2.25
C GLN A 6 20.80 -5.62 -3.11
N CYS A 7 21.64 -4.62 -2.83
CA CYS A 7 21.70 -3.39 -3.64
C CYS A 7 22.13 -3.67 -5.08
N LEU A 8 23.18 -4.45 -5.28
CA LEU A 8 23.69 -4.78 -6.62
C LEU A 8 22.68 -5.61 -7.43
N SER A 9 21.79 -6.33 -6.76
CA SER A 9 20.66 -7.04 -7.39
C SER A 9 19.41 -6.16 -7.64
N GLY A 10 19.48 -4.85 -7.38
CA GLY A 10 18.36 -3.91 -7.50
C GLY A 10 17.32 -4.00 -6.37
N ARG A 11 17.55 -4.82 -5.34
CA ARG A 11 16.66 -4.98 -4.18
C ARG A 11 17.06 -4.05 -3.04
N HIS A 12 16.87 -2.74 -3.27
CA HIS A 12 17.27 -1.73 -2.28
C HIS A 12 16.45 -1.81 -0.98
N HIS A 13 15.19 -2.23 -1.07
CA HIS A 13 14.29 -2.41 0.07
C HIS A 13 14.74 -3.50 1.05
N THR A 14 15.62 -4.41 0.64
CA THR A 14 16.23 -5.43 1.52
C THR A 14 17.73 -5.22 1.73
N CYS A 15 18.24 -4.00 1.51
CA CYS A 15 19.65 -3.65 1.74
C CYS A 15 20.11 -4.08 3.14
N ARG A 16 21.29 -4.71 3.22
CA ARG A 16 21.88 -5.19 4.48
C ARG A 16 22.24 -4.09 5.48
N ARG A 17 22.29 -2.84 5.02
CA ARG A 17 22.61 -1.64 5.79
C ARG A 17 21.52 -0.59 5.61
N LEU A 18 20.27 -1.01 5.40
CA LEU A 18 19.14 -0.10 5.30
C LEU A 18 18.94 0.61 6.63
N THR A 19 18.72 1.91 6.58
CA THR A 19 18.26 2.72 7.70
C THR A 19 16.87 3.23 7.35
N PHE A 20 15.89 2.98 8.21
CA PHE A 20 14.49 3.34 7.97
C PHE A 20 14.05 4.47 8.88
N LEU A 21 13.45 5.52 8.32
CA LEU A 21 12.96 6.67 9.10
C LEU A 21 11.84 6.25 10.04
N GLY A 22 11.93 6.67 11.30
CA GLY A 22 10.93 6.34 12.32
C GLY A 22 11.03 4.93 12.89
N CYS A 23 12.01 4.12 12.45
CA CYS A 23 12.29 2.84 13.05
C CYS A 23 13.19 3.02 14.29
N PRO A 24 12.81 2.49 15.47
CA PRO A 24 13.63 2.56 16.67
C PRO A 24 15.06 2.10 16.42
N ASP A 25 16.03 2.80 17.01
CA ASP A 25 17.47 2.51 16.90
C ASP A 25 18.06 2.59 15.48
N GLN A 26 17.31 3.07 14.49
CA GLN A 26 17.80 3.28 13.12
C GLN A 26 17.87 4.75 12.73
N ALA A 27 16.73 5.45 12.73
CA ALA A 27 16.67 6.87 12.42
C ALA A 27 15.40 7.53 12.99
N SER A 28 15.51 8.82 13.30
CA SER A 28 14.36 9.63 13.70
C SER A 28 13.26 9.63 12.64
N GLY A 29 12.01 9.78 13.09
CA GLY A 29 10.85 9.90 12.21
C GLY A 29 10.72 11.28 11.57
N SER A 30 9.64 11.46 10.81
CA SER A 30 9.32 12.69 10.07
C SER A 30 8.35 13.63 10.78
N LEU A 31 7.93 13.31 12.02
CA LEU A 31 7.12 14.22 12.84
C LEU A 31 7.99 15.33 13.45
N ALA A 32 8.51 16.21 12.59
CA ALA A 32 9.37 17.33 12.93
C ALA A 32 9.18 18.47 11.91
N GLU A 33 9.51 19.71 12.31
CA GLU A 33 9.46 20.86 11.38
C GLU A 33 10.50 20.76 10.25
N TYR A 34 11.64 20.12 10.53
CA TYR A 34 12.72 19.92 9.56
C TYR A 34 13.36 18.54 9.75
N ILE A 35 13.76 17.92 8.64
CA ILE A 35 14.54 16.68 8.61
C ILE A 35 15.68 16.78 7.60
N VAL A 36 16.77 16.07 7.87
CA VAL A 36 17.89 15.93 6.92
C VAL A 36 17.84 14.53 6.33
N ILE A 37 17.67 14.43 5.02
CA ILE A 37 17.63 13.16 4.29
C ILE A 37 18.58 13.19 3.09
N PRO A 38 19.08 12.04 2.61
CA PRO A 38 19.88 11.98 1.40
C PRO A 38 19.09 12.48 0.19
N GLU A 39 19.76 13.18 -0.73
CA GLU A 39 19.16 13.63 -2.00
C GLU A 39 18.51 12.48 -2.78
N THR A 40 19.11 11.28 -2.72
CA THR A 40 18.59 10.06 -3.37
C THR A 40 17.24 9.60 -2.83
N SER A 41 16.82 10.11 -1.67
CA SER A 41 15.51 9.84 -1.06
C SER A 41 14.49 10.96 -1.34
N CYS A 42 14.89 12.01 -2.07
CA CYS A 42 14.02 13.13 -2.43
C CYS A 42 13.48 12.93 -3.86
N ILE A 43 12.16 13.03 -4.03
CA ILE A 43 11.51 13.01 -5.33
C ILE A 43 10.91 14.39 -5.59
N LYS A 44 11.22 14.98 -6.75
CA LYS A 44 10.63 16.26 -7.15
C LYS A 44 9.15 16.06 -7.50
N LEU A 45 8.27 16.77 -6.79
CA LEU A 45 6.83 16.68 -7.03
C LEU A 45 6.42 17.44 -8.30
N PRO A 46 5.50 16.88 -9.11
CA PRO A 46 4.81 17.63 -10.15
C PRO A 46 4.00 18.79 -9.55
N GLN A 47 3.85 19.89 -10.29
CA GLN A 47 3.15 21.09 -9.80
C GLN A 47 1.69 20.88 -9.41
N HIS A 48 1.03 19.86 -9.98
CA HIS A 48 -0.38 19.57 -9.72
C HIS A 48 -0.60 18.63 -8.53
N VAL A 49 0.45 18.07 -7.94
CA VAL A 49 0.36 17.15 -6.80
C VAL A 49 0.56 17.94 -5.51
N SER A 50 -0.44 17.89 -4.62
CA SER A 50 -0.37 18.51 -3.30
C SER A 50 0.57 17.75 -2.35
N PHE A 51 0.96 18.37 -1.24
CA PHE A 51 1.78 17.70 -0.22
C PHE A 51 1.05 16.54 0.46
N ASP A 52 -0.26 16.65 0.64
CA ASP A 52 -1.07 15.58 1.23
C ASP A 52 -1.08 14.36 0.31
N GLU A 53 -1.34 14.54 -0.99
CA GLU A 53 -1.28 13.46 -1.99
C GLU A 53 0.12 12.86 -2.10
N ALA A 54 1.16 13.70 -2.08
CA ALA A 54 2.54 13.24 -2.10
C ALA A 54 2.89 12.37 -0.88
N THR A 55 2.33 12.68 0.29
CA THR A 55 2.55 11.89 1.51
C THR A 55 1.96 10.48 1.37
N ILE A 56 0.84 10.33 0.66
CA ILE A 56 0.21 9.02 0.39
C ILE A 56 1.05 8.14 -0.54
N SER A 57 2.05 8.70 -1.23
CA SER A 57 2.92 7.91 -2.12
C SER A 57 3.66 6.77 -1.39
N GLU A 58 4.03 6.95 -0.12
CA GLU A 58 4.72 5.93 0.67
C GLU A 58 3.83 4.68 0.90
N PRO A 59 2.64 4.79 1.51
CA PRO A 59 1.79 3.61 1.69
C PRO A 59 1.27 3.06 0.36
N LEU A 60 1.03 3.92 -0.65
CA LEU A 60 0.63 3.46 -1.98
C LEU A 60 1.71 2.61 -2.65
N SER A 61 2.99 2.95 -2.45
CA SER A 61 4.12 2.18 -3.01
C SER A 61 4.16 0.73 -2.51
N ILE A 62 3.68 0.48 -1.29
CA ILE A 62 3.55 -0.87 -0.73
C ILE A 62 2.51 -1.67 -1.51
N GLY A 63 1.34 -1.07 -1.77
CA GLY A 63 0.29 -1.68 -2.57
C GLY A 63 0.75 -1.99 -4.00
N LEU A 64 1.37 -1.02 -4.66
CA LEU A 64 1.93 -1.18 -6.01
C LEU A 64 2.96 -2.31 -6.08
N TYR A 65 3.86 -2.37 -5.09
CA TYR A 65 4.86 -3.43 -5.02
C TYR A 65 4.21 -4.81 -4.81
N ALA A 66 3.23 -4.93 -3.90
CA ALA A 66 2.52 -6.17 -3.63
C ALA A 66 1.80 -6.69 -4.88
N VAL A 67 1.07 -5.81 -5.58
CA VAL A 67 0.39 -6.14 -6.85
C VAL A 67 1.41 -6.58 -7.90
N LYS A 68 2.50 -5.85 -8.10
CA LYS A 68 3.55 -6.23 -9.05
C LYS A 68 4.17 -7.60 -8.74
N ARG A 69 4.28 -7.96 -7.46
CA ARG A 69 4.78 -9.27 -7.00
C ARG A 69 3.77 -10.40 -7.15
N ALA A 70 2.47 -10.09 -7.16
CA ALA A 70 1.40 -11.05 -7.38
C ALA A 70 1.25 -11.43 -8.86
N PHE A 71 1.85 -10.67 -9.79
CA PHE A 71 1.77 -10.87 -11.25
C PHE A 71 0.32 -11.06 -11.73
N PRO A 72 -0.58 -10.12 -11.42
CA PRO A 72 -1.98 -10.31 -11.77
C PRO A 72 -2.17 -10.17 -13.28
N GLU A 73 -3.12 -10.94 -13.78
CA GLU A 73 -3.55 -10.92 -15.18
C GLU A 73 -4.99 -10.41 -15.28
N LYS A 74 -5.33 -9.80 -16.41
CA LYS A 74 -6.70 -9.33 -16.64
C LYS A 74 -7.68 -10.49 -16.54
N GLY A 75 -8.77 -10.28 -15.82
CA GLY A 75 -9.80 -11.30 -15.58
C GLY A 75 -9.51 -12.23 -14.40
N MET A 76 -8.40 -12.04 -13.67
CA MET A 76 -8.21 -12.72 -12.39
C MET A 76 -9.18 -12.18 -11.33
N LYS A 77 -9.66 -13.08 -10.48
CA LYS A 77 -10.37 -12.73 -9.26
C LYS A 77 -9.35 -12.53 -8.13
N THR A 78 -9.55 -11.51 -7.33
CA THR A 78 -8.66 -11.14 -6.23
C THR A 78 -9.41 -11.10 -4.92
N ALA A 79 -8.70 -11.32 -3.81
CA ALA A 79 -9.25 -11.17 -2.47
C ALA A 79 -8.30 -10.31 -1.63
N ILE A 80 -8.85 -9.28 -0.99
CA ILE A 80 -8.14 -8.35 -0.11
C ILE A 80 -8.68 -8.55 1.30
N LEU A 81 -7.83 -9.07 2.17
CA LEU A 81 -8.18 -9.38 3.55
C LEU A 81 -7.75 -8.23 4.46
N GLY A 82 -8.73 -7.43 4.88
CA GLY A 82 -8.53 -6.17 5.59
C GLY A 82 -8.48 -4.97 4.64
N TYR A 83 -9.31 -3.97 4.89
CA TYR A 83 -9.47 -2.76 4.09
C TYR A 83 -9.07 -1.49 4.84
N GLY A 84 -7.96 -1.59 5.58
CA GLY A 84 -7.23 -0.42 6.10
C GLY A 84 -6.43 0.30 4.98
N PRO A 85 -5.56 1.26 5.33
CA PRO A 85 -4.80 2.02 4.36
C PRO A 85 -4.02 1.16 3.35
N ILE A 86 -3.35 0.09 3.80
CA ILE A 86 -2.60 -0.80 2.92
C ILE A 86 -3.51 -1.64 2.02
N GLY A 87 -4.63 -2.14 2.54
CA GLY A 87 -5.62 -2.89 1.73
C GLY A 87 -6.23 -2.01 0.64
N MET A 88 -6.54 -0.76 0.97
CA MET A 88 -6.99 0.24 0.00
C MET A 88 -5.90 0.55 -1.03
N SER A 89 -4.63 0.70 -0.63
CA SER A 89 -3.51 0.88 -1.56
C SER A 89 -3.36 -0.27 -2.55
N VAL A 90 -3.55 -1.53 -2.09
CA VAL A 90 -3.57 -2.71 -2.97
C VAL A 90 -4.75 -2.67 -3.93
N HIS A 91 -5.96 -2.36 -3.45
CA HIS A 91 -7.16 -2.27 -4.28
C HIS A 91 -7.03 -1.22 -5.39
N LEU A 92 -6.58 -0.01 -5.05
CA LEU A 92 -6.33 1.06 -6.02
C LEU A 92 -5.28 0.66 -7.06
N SER A 93 -4.25 -0.08 -6.63
CA SER A 93 -3.21 -0.59 -7.53
C SER A 93 -3.76 -1.64 -8.50
N LEU A 94 -4.59 -2.59 -8.03
CA LEU A 94 -5.26 -3.58 -8.88
C LEU A 94 -6.19 -2.91 -9.89
N ASN A 95 -6.99 -1.94 -9.45
CA ASN A 95 -7.90 -1.20 -10.31
C ASN A 95 -7.14 -0.43 -11.40
N SER A 96 -5.98 0.14 -11.07
CA SER A 96 -5.13 0.83 -12.05
C SER A 96 -4.57 -0.09 -13.15
N GLU A 97 -4.41 -1.38 -12.85
CA GLU A 97 -4.00 -2.43 -13.80
C GLU A 97 -5.21 -3.06 -14.54
N GLY A 98 -6.44 -2.61 -14.22
CA GLY A 98 -7.69 -3.09 -14.81
C GLY A 98 -8.20 -4.42 -14.26
N ILE A 99 -7.75 -4.83 -13.07
CA ILE A 99 -8.30 -5.98 -12.34
C ILE A 99 -9.31 -5.45 -11.33
N THR A 100 -10.60 -5.61 -11.66
CA THR A 100 -11.70 -5.08 -10.84
C THR A 100 -12.40 -6.16 -10.02
N ASP A 101 -12.37 -7.43 -10.49
CA ASP A 101 -12.96 -8.63 -9.85
C ASP A 101 -12.29 -8.89 -8.50
N SER A 102 -12.81 -8.20 -7.48
CA SER A 102 -12.20 -8.09 -6.15
C SER A 102 -13.22 -8.36 -5.06
N LEU A 103 -12.86 -9.32 -4.21
CA LEU A 103 -13.48 -9.58 -2.92
C LEU A 103 -12.71 -8.78 -1.85
N VAL A 104 -13.41 -8.01 -1.03
CA VAL A 104 -12.84 -7.30 0.10
C VAL A 104 -13.47 -7.80 1.39
N THR A 105 -12.64 -8.07 2.41
CA THR A 105 -13.10 -8.36 3.77
C THR A 105 -12.56 -7.34 4.76
N ASP A 106 -13.34 -6.98 5.78
CA ASP A 106 -12.91 -6.19 6.94
C ASP A 106 -13.91 -6.43 8.09
N LYS A 107 -13.55 -6.01 9.31
CA LYS A 107 -14.41 -6.08 10.50
C LYS A 107 -15.20 -4.79 10.74
N ILE A 108 -14.81 -3.70 10.08
CA ILE A 108 -15.37 -2.37 10.27
C ILE A 108 -16.25 -2.02 9.07
N ASP A 109 -17.56 -1.87 9.33
CA ASP A 109 -18.57 -1.57 8.31
C ASP A 109 -18.17 -0.36 7.43
N ASN A 110 -17.70 0.73 8.05
CA ASN A 110 -17.29 1.93 7.31
C ASN A 110 -16.15 1.71 6.29
N ARG A 111 -15.26 0.73 6.54
CA ARG A 111 -14.21 0.38 5.58
C ARG A 111 -14.78 -0.41 4.41
N LEU A 112 -15.76 -1.27 4.65
CA LEU A 112 -16.48 -2.00 3.60
C LEU A 112 -17.32 -1.05 2.74
N ASP A 113 -17.98 -0.06 3.35
CA ASP A 113 -18.70 1.00 2.63
C ASP A 113 -17.74 1.72 1.67
N LYS A 114 -16.54 2.06 2.16
CA LYS A 114 -15.52 2.70 1.34
C LYS A 114 -14.97 1.78 0.25
N ALA A 115 -14.87 0.48 0.50
CA ALA A 115 -14.47 -0.50 -0.50
C ALA A 115 -15.48 -0.57 -1.64
N ALA A 116 -16.77 -0.64 -1.31
CA ALA A 116 -17.86 -0.64 -2.30
C ALA A 116 -17.89 0.68 -3.10
N GLU A 117 -17.75 1.84 -2.44
CA GLU A 117 -17.66 3.15 -3.10
C GLU A 117 -16.50 3.20 -4.12
N LEU A 118 -15.38 2.55 -3.80
CA LEU A 118 -14.18 2.50 -4.64
C LEU A 118 -14.18 1.35 -5.66
N GLY A 119 -15.30 0.63 -5.81
CA GLY A 119 -15.52 -0.35 -6.87
C GLY A 119 -15.13 -1.78 -6.54
N ALA A 120 -15.09 -2.16 -5.26
CA ALA A 120 -14.97 -3.57 -4.88
C ALA A 120 -16.23 -4.35 -5.32
N ASP A 121 -16.04 -5.48 -5.99
CA ASP A 121 -17.16 -6.25 -6.55
C ASP A 121 -17.97 -7.00 -5.47
N VAL A 122 -17.28 -7.49 -4.44
CA VAL A 122 -17.92 -8.12 -3.28
C VAL A 122 -17.27 -7.60 -2.00
N VAL A 123 -18.09 -7.17 -1.04
CA VAL A 123 -17.64 -6.77 0.29
C VAL A 123 -18.26 -7.71 1.33
N LEU A 124 -17.44 -8.26 2.24
CA LEU A 124 -17.88 -9.17 3.30
C LEU A 124 -17.39 -8.70 4.65
N ILE A 125 -18.27 -8.77 5.65
CA ILE A 125 -17.87 -8.56 7.04
C ILE A 125 -17.24 -9.83 7.61
N GLU A 126 -16.04 -9.70 8.16
CA GLU A 126 -15.32 -10.78 8.82
C GLU A 126 -15.79 -10.93 10.29
N ASP A 127 -17.09 -11.15 10.48
CA ASP A 127 -17.70 -11.47 11.76
C ASP A 127 -18.49 -12.78 11.61
N GLU A 128 -18.06 -13.83 12.35
CA GLU A 128 -18.71 -15.15 12.35
C GLU A 128 -20.22 -15.06 12.58
N LYS A 129 -20.70 -14.11 13.38
CA LYS A 129 -22.15 -13.97 13.68
C LYS A 129 -22.91 -13.29 12.56
N LYS A 130 -22.34 -12.27 11.90
CA LYS A 130 -23.02 -11.56 10.81
C LYS A 130 -22.93 -12.29 9.47
N ALA A 131 -21.86 -13.06 9.24
CA ALA A 131 -21.69 -13.83 8.00
C ALA A 131 -22.74 -14.94 7.82
N LEU A 132 -23.23 -15.51 8.91
CA LEU A 132 -24.29 -16.53 8.93
C LEU A 132 -25.69 -15.96 8.62
N ASP A 133 -25.93 -14.67 8.86
CA ASP A 133 -27.23 -14.03 8.61
C ASP A 133 -27.36 -13.48 7.17
N SER A 134 -26.26 -13.45 6.42
CA SER A 134 -26.17 -12.91 5.04
C SER A 134 -26.14 -13.96 3.93
N LEU A 135 -26.25 -15.26 4.29
CA LEU A 135 -26.38 -16.41 3.38
C LEU A 135 -27.81 -16.98 3.43
#